data_AF-A0A3C0SJ76-F1
#
_entry.id   AF-A0A3C0SJ76-F1
#
_cell.length_a   1.000
_cell.length_b   1.000
_cell.length_c   1.000
_cell.angle_alpha   90.00
_cell.angle_beta   90.00
_cell.angle_gamma   90.00
#
_symmetry.space_group_name_H-M   'P 1'
#
loop_
_entity.id
_entity.type
_entity.pdbx_description
1 polymer ?
#
loop_
_entity_poly.entity_id
_entity_poly.type
_entity_poly.pdbx_seq_one_letter_code
_entity_poly.pdbx_strand_id
1 'polypeptide(L)'
;YVQALYLRAENSDLPELKRVIVSSGGKVAWAETVDEALSILLLRLHGAGLPWVAPPVTVPEEEERAAARVPVIVGETARELAEQARYHFEEAQRASRMGDWARYGEELEKLREILEVLLEETAQQND
;
A
#
# COMPACT_ATOMS: atom_id res chain seq x y z
N TYR A 1 8.33 15.85 -12.86
CA TYR A 1 9.25 16.04 -14.00
C TYR A 1 10.17 14.83 -14.03
N VAL A 2 10.27 14.12 -15.17
CA VAL A 2 11.06 12.88 -15.32
C VAL A 2 12.02 13.10 -16.48
N GLN A 3 13.31 12.81 -16.30
CA GLN A 3 14.33 12.99 -17.33
C GLN A 3 15.20 11.73 -17.42
N ALA A 4 15.30 11.15 -18.62
CA ALA A 4 16.11 9.96 -18.87
C ALA A 4 17.57 10.34 -19.20
N LEU A 5 18.54 9.57 -18.69
CA LEU A 5 19.97 9.71 -18.97
C LEU A 5 20.49 8.41 -19.60
N TYR A 6 21.17 8.52 -20.74
CA TYR A 6 21.81 7.39 -21.42
C TYR A 6 23.32 7.63 -21.46
N LEU A 7 24.11 6.74 -20.87
CA LEU A 7 25.57 6.74 -20.99
C LEU A 7 25.98 5.79 -22.12
N ARG A 8 26.81 6.27 -23.04
CA ARG A 8 27.40 5.48 -24.13
C ARG A 8 28.86 5.19 -23.79
N ALA A 9 29.24 3.93 -23.69
CA ALA A 9 30.63 3.51 -23.51
C ALA A 9 31.24 3.11 -24.87
N GLU A 10 32.43 3.62 -25.18
CA GLU A 10 33.29 3.07 -26.22
C GLU A 10 33.99 1.82 -25.65
N ASN A 11 33.78 0.67 -26.30
CA ASN A 11 34.34 -0.66 -26.03
C ASN A 11 33.54 -1.60 -25.12
N SER A 12 32.76 -2.43 -25.83
CA SER A 12 32.36 -3.83 -25.60
C SER A 12 31.76 -4.27 -24.26
N ASP A 13 30.58 -4.89 -24.41
CA ASP A 13 29.71 -5.55 -23.43
C ASP A 13 29.03 -4.62 -22.40
N LEU A 14 27.95 -3.99 -22.87
CA LEU A 14 27.00 -3.20 -22.08
C LEU A 14 26.37 -4.07 -20.98
N PRO A 15 26.56 -3.79 -19.68
CA PRO A 15 25.63 -4.27 -18.67
C PRO A 15 24.32 -3.49 -18.77
N GLU A 16 23.21 -4.19 -18.91
CA GLU A 16 21.85 -3.64 -18.94
C GLU A 16 21.49 -3.04 -17.57
N LEU A 17 21.81 -1.77 -17.31
CA LEU A 17 21.37 -1.08 -16.09
C LEU A 17 20.40 0.04 -16.42
N LYS A 18 19.12 -0.33 -16.60
CA LYS A 18 17.99 0.59 -16.59
C LYS A 18 17.65 0.94 -15.14
N ARG A 19 18.33 1.94 -14.56
CA ARG A 19 17.95 2.47 -13.25
C ARG A 19 17.01 3.67 -13.41
N VAL A 20 15.88 3.62 -12.72
CA VAL A 20 14.90 4.70 -12.63
C VAL A 20 15.28 5.63 -11.48
N ILE A 21 15.26 6.93 -11.77
CA ILE A 21 15.64 8.00 -10.84
C ILE A 21 14.44 8.92 -10.65
N VAL A 22 14.04 9.15 -9.40
CA VAL A 22 12.92 10.03 -9.06
C VAL A 22 13.38 11.03 -8.02
N SER A 23 12.99 12.30 -8.18
CA SER A 23 13.38 13.37 -7.26
C SER A 23 12.21 14.31 -6.95
N SER A 24 12.14 14.75 -5.70
CA SER A 24 11.16 15.75 -5.23
C SER A 24 11.73 16.50 -4.03
N GLY A 25 11.68 17.84 -4.07
CA GLY A 25 12.06 18.70 -2.93
C GLY A 25 13.47 18.49 -2.38
N GLY A 26 14.45 18.19 -3.25
CA GLY A 26 15.85 17.93 -2.85
C GLY A 26 16.14 16.49 -2.39
N LYS A 27 15.13 15.61 -2.35
CA LYS A 27 15.29 14.18 -2.06
C LYS A 27 15.30 13.39 -3.36
N VAL A 28 16.21 12.42 -3.48
CA VAL A 28 16.39 11.59 -4.68
C VAL A 28 16.32 10.11 -4.30
N ALA A 29 15.66 9.29 -5.12
CA ALA A 29 15.56 7.84 -4.99
C ALA A 29 15.95 7.16 -6.31
N TRP A 30 16.56 5.98 -6.20
CA TRP A 30 17.12 5.20 -7.31
C TRP A 30 16.67 3.75 -7.17
N ALA A 31 16.13 3.16 -8.23
CA ALA A 31 15.72 1.75 -8.22
C ALA A 31 15.68 1.16 -9.64
N GLU A 32 15.39 -0.13 -9.78
CA GLU A 32 15.28 -0.79 -11.09
C GLU A 32 13.92 -0.53 -11.75
N THR A 33 12.90 -0.23 -10.93
CA THR A 33 11.54 0.06 -11.38
C THR A 33 11.03 1.41 -10.86
N VAL A 34 10.02 1.96 -11.53
CA VAL A 34 9.39 3.23 -11.12
C VAL A 34 8.72 3.10 -9.75
N ASP A 35 8.00 2.00 -9.52
CA ASP A 35 7.30 1.71 -8.27
C ASP A 35 8.25 1.65 -7.07
N GLU A 36 9.40 0.99 -7.23
CA GLU A 36 10.40 0.87 -6.19
C GLU A 36 11.04 2.23 -5.89
N ALA A 37 11.39 2.99 -6.93
CA ALA A 37 12.01 4.29 -6.75
C ALA A 37 11.03 5.30 -6.12
N LEU A 38 9.73 5.22 -6.44
CA LEU A 38 8.68 6.03 -5.84
C LEU A 38 8.45 5.66 -4.37
N SER A 39 8.42 4.36 -4.05
CA SER A 39 8.27 3.86 -2.68
C SER A 39 9.42 4.35 -1.79
N ILE A 40 10.66 4.27 -2.28
CA ILE A 40 11.85 4.78 -1.59
C ILE A 40 11.76 6.31 -1.37
N LEU A 41 11.32 7.06 -2.38
CA LEU A 41 11.16 8.51 -2.27
C LEU A 41 10.10 8.89 -1.25
N LEU A 42 8.96 8.20 -1.27
CA LEU A 42 7.83 8.45 -0.36
C LEU A 42 8.22 8.13 1.09
N LEU A 43 8.94 7.03 1.30
CA LEU A 43 9.45 6.66 2.62
C LEU A 43 10.42 7.73 3.17
N ARG A 44 11.35 8.21 2.33
CA ARG A 44 12.27 9.31 2.67
C ARG A 44 11.56 10.65 2.89
N LEU A 45 10.42 10.88 2.25
CA LEU A 45 9.61 12.08 2.48
C LEU A 45 8.94 12.05 3.85
N HIS A 46 8.43 10.90 4.28
CA HIS A 46 7.71 10.71 5.54
C HIS A 46 8.60 10.36 6.74
N GLY A 47 9.94 10.36 6.57
CA GLY A 47 10.89 10.16 7.67
C GLY A 47 10.98 8.73 8.18
N ALA A 48 10.38 7.77 7.50
CA ALA A 48 10.53 6.36 7.81
C ALA A 48 11.88 5.85 7.22
N GLY A 49 12.71 5.24 8.06
CA GLY A 49 13.94 4.60 7.60
C GLY A 49 13.62 3.41 6.68
N LEU A 50 14.46 3.18 5.67
CA LEU A 50 14.33 2.03 4.77
C LEU A 50 14.29 0.72 5.58
N PRO A 51 13.31 -0.18 5.38
CA PRO A 51 13.45 -1.53 5.86
C PRO A 51 14.64 -2.15 5.14
N TRP A 52 15.66 -2.52 5.91
CA TRP A 52 16.78 -3.32 5.45
C TRP A 52 16.25 -4.65 4.93
N VAL A 53 16.35 -4.89 3.62
CA VAL A 53 16.04 -6.19 3.03
C VAL A 53 17.19 -7.14 3.39
N ALA A 54 16.96 -7.99 4.40
CA ALA A 54 17.81 -9.13 4.66
C ALA A 54 17.55 -10.24 3.60
N PRO A 55 18.57 -11.02 3.22
CA PRO A 55 18.42 -12.11 2.24
C PRO A 55 17.47 -13.21 2.75
N PRO A 56 16.89 -14.03 1.85
CA PRO A 56 15.79 -14.92 2.18
C PRO A 56 16.28 -16.08 3.05
N VAL A 57 15.74 -16.18 4.27
CA VAL A 57 15.82 -17.40 5.06
C VAL A 57 14.60 -18.24 4.70
N THR A 58 14.84 -19.36 4.03
CA THR A 58 13.89 -20.46 3.92
C THR A 58 13.61 -21.02 5.31
N VAL A 59 12.39 -20.85 5.78
CA VAL A 59 11.82 -21.63 6.89
C VAL A 59 10.53 -22.28 6.39
N PRO A 60 10.35 -23.61 6.56
CA PRO A 60 9.14 -24.30 6.11
C PRO A 60 7.90 -23.82 6.85
N GLU A 61 6.77 -24.04 6.20
CA GLU A 61 5.42 -23.73 6.67
C GLU A 61 5.09 -24.30 8.06
N GLU A 62 4.10 -23.61 8.66
CA GLU A 62 3.13 -24.12 9.63
C GLU A 62 3.51 -24.00 11.12
N GLU A 63 2.97 -22.94 11.75
CA GLU A 63 2.23 -23.04 13.02
C GLU A 63 1.60 -21.66 13.34
N GLU A 64 0.31 -21.55 13.00
CA GLU A 64 -0.74 -21.11 13.93
C GLU A 64 -0.37 -19.99 14.92
N ARG A 65 -0.21 -18.76 14.42
CA ARG A 65 -0.41 -17.57 15.27
C ARG A 65 -1.90 -17.31 15.42
N ALA A 66 -2.53 -18.10 16.28
CA ALA A 66 -3.69 -17.66 17.03
C ALA A 66 -3.24 -16.47 17.91
N ALA A 67 -3.15 -15.28 17.31
CA ALA A 67 -3.26 -14.06 18.09
C ALA A 67 -4.62 -14.15 18.76
N ALA A 68 -4.62 -14.21 20.09
CA ALA A 68 -5.81 -14.20 20.92
C ALA A 68 -6.69 -13.03 20.47
N ARG A 69 -7.68 -13.32 19.61
CA ARG A 69 -8.76 -12.40 19.33
C ARG A 69 -9.56 -12.38 20.60
N VAL A 70 -9.33 -11.36 21.43
CA VAL A 70 -10.32 -10.95 22.41
C VAL A 70 -11.61 -10.83 21.61
N PRO A 71 -12.71 -11.53 21.98
CA PRO A 71 -13.96 -11.35 21.29
C PRO A 71 -14.39 -9.92 21.53
N VAL A 72 -14.12 -9.05 20.56
CA VAL A 72 -14.82 -7.77 20.46
C VAL A 72 -16.26 -8.19 20.20
N ILE A 73 -17.14 -8.00 21.19
CA ILE A 73 -18.57 -8.17 20.99
C ILE A 73 -18.99 -6.98 20.13
N VAL A 74 -18.88 -7.17 18.82
CA VAL A 74 -19.39 -6.25 17.82
C VAL A 74 -20.89 -6.55 17.73
N GLY A 75 -21.74 -5.56 18.01
CA GLY A 75 -23.19 -5.73 17.84
C GLY A 75 -23.55 -6.09 16.39
N GLU A 76 -24.76 -6.64 16.20
CA GLU A 76 -25.24 -7.12 14.89
C GLU A 76 -25.13 -6.04 13.81
N THR A 77 -25.47 -4.79 14.14
CA THR A 77 -25.34 -3.61 13.28
C THR A 77 -23.89 -3.30 12.89
N ALA A 78 -22.95 -3.40 13.84
CA ALA A 78 -21.55 -3.11 13.57
C ALA A 78 -20.89 -4.23 12.74
N ARG A 79 -21.39 -5.46 12.84
CA ARG A 79 -20.95 -6.55 11.95
C ARG A 79 -21.41 -6.32 10.51
N GLU A 80 -22.65 -5.90 10.31
CA GLU A 80 -23.19 -5.56 8.99
C GLU A 80 -22.42 -4.42 8.33
N LEU A 81 -22.12 -3.35 9.10
CA LEU A 81 -21.31 -2.23 8.62
C LEU A 81 -19.89 -2.66 8.24
N ALA A 82 -19.26 -3.56 9.01
CA ALA A 82 -17.94 -4.09 8.67
C ALA A 82 -17.96 -4.91 7.36
N GLU A 83 -19.03 -5.66 7.09
CA GLU A 83 -19.19 -6.41 5.84
C GLU A 83 -19.40 -5.48 4.64
N GLN A 84 -20.18 -4.41 4.81
CA GLN A 84 -20.36 -3.37 3.78
C GLN A 84 -19.05 -2.63 3.49
N ALA A 85 -18.27 -2.28 4.53
CA ALA A 85 -16.95 -1.68 4.36
C ALA A 85 -16.02 -2.59 3.55
N ARG A 86 -15.97 -3.89 3.87
CA ARG A 86 -15.18 -4.86 3.10
C ARG A 86 -15.58 -4.88 1.62
N TYR A 87 -16.88 -4.87 1.33
CA TYR A 87 -17.40 -4.87 -0.04
C TYR A 87 -16.90 -3.65 -0.85
N HIS A 88 -17.05 -2.44 -0.32
CA HIS A 88 -16.61 -1.21 -1.00
C HIS A 88 -15.09 -1.17 -1.19
N PHE A 89 -14.33 -1.68 -0.21
CA PHE A 89 -12.89 -1.79 -0.34
C PHE A 89 -12.47 -2.76 -1.46
N GLU A 90 -13.14 -3.90 -1.60
CA GLU A 90 -12.87 -4.87 -2.68
C GLU A 90 -13.20 -4.27 -4.06
N GLU A 91 -14.32 -3.56 -4.17
CA GLU A 91 -14.72 -2.87 -5.40
C GLU A 91 -13.76 -1.75 -5.78
N ALA A 92 -13.29 -0.96 -4.80
CA ALA A 92 -12.25 0.04 -5.00
C ALA A 92 -10.96 -0.62 -5.54
N GLN A 93 -10.50 -1.69 -4.91
CA GLN A 93 -9.31 -2.41 -5.38
C GLN A 93 -9.49 -2.98 -6.80
N ARG A 94 -10.68 -3.46 -7.14
CA ARG A 94 -11.00 -3.94 -8.49
C ARG A 94 -10.94 -2.79 -9.49
N ALA A 95 -11.55 -1.65 -9.18
CA ALA A 95 -11.53 -0.45 -10.02
C ALA A 95 -10.09 0.04 -10.26
N SER A 96 -9.26 0.08 -9.21
CA SER A 96 -7.84 0.42 -9.31
C SER A 96 -7.08 -0.51 -10.26
N ARG A 97 -7.28 -1.83 -10.15
CA ARG A 97 -6.66 -2.81 -11.07
C ARG A 97 -7.11 -2.67 -12.52
N MET A 98 -8.33 -2.20 -12.75
CA MET A 98 -8.89 -1.96 -14.08
C MET A 98 -8.53 -0.57 -14.64
N GLY A 99 -7.84 0.27 -13.87
CA GLY A 99 -7.50 1.65 -14.24
C GLY A 99 -8.67 2.64 -14.17
N ASP A 100 -9.79 2.24 -13.55
CA ASP A 100 -10.98 3.07 -13.35
C ASP A 100 -10.85 3.88 -12.05
N TRP A 101 -10.13 4.99 -12.15
CA TRP A 101 -9.84 5.86 -11.00
C TRP A 101 -11.06 6.64 -10.49
N ALA A 102 -12.04 6.91 -11.36
CA ALA A 102 -13.28 7.58 -10.95
C ALA A 102 -14.09 6.67 -10.03
N ARG A 103 -14.32 5.42 -10.46
CA ARG A 103 -14.99 4.42 -9.63
C ARG A 103 -14.22 4.10 -8.35
N TYR A 104 -12.89 4.05 -8.41
CA TYR A 104 -12.06 3.88 -7.21
C TYR A 104 -12.32 4.96 -6.16
N GLY A 105 -12.37 6.24 -6.57
CA GLY A 105 -12.66 7.35 -5.67
C GLY A 105 -14.07 7.25 -5.08
N GLU A 106 -15.07 6.92 -5.90
CA GLU A 106 -16.45 6.73 -5.43
C GLU A 106 -16.58 5.61 -4.39
N GLU A 107 -15.92 4.47 -4.62
CA GLU A 107 -15.96 3.35 -3.68
C GLU A 107 -15.18 3.63 -2.39
N LEU A 108 -14.12 4.45 -2.46
CA LEU A 108 -13.42 4.92 -1.25
C LEU A 108 -14.25 5.90 -0.41
N GLU A 109 -15.02 6.78 -1.03
CA GLU A 109 -15.90 7.71 -0.31
C GLU A 109 -16.99 6.93 0.45
N LYS A 110 -17.63 5.96 -0.21
CA LYS A 110 -18.61 5.06 0.44
C LYS A 110 -17.99 4.26 1.57
N LEU A 111 -16.77 3.74 1.37
CA LEU A 111 -16.02 3.06 2.42
C LEU A 111 -15.80 3.98 3.64
N ARG A 112 -15.41 5.24 3.42
CA ARG A 112 -15.18 6.20 4.50
C ARG A 112 -16.46 6.43 5.31
N GLU A 113 -17.58 6.68 4.64
CA GLU A 113 -18.87 6.89 5.30
C GLU A 113 -19.26 5.71 6.19
N ILE A 114 -19.11 4.47 5.70
CA ILE A 114 -19.45 3.27 6.48
C ILE A 114 -18.51 3.10 7.68
N LEU A 115 -17.22 3.40 7.52
CA LEU A 115 -16.26 3.34 8.62
C LEU A 115 -16.54 4.41 9.69
N GLU A 116 -16.99 5.60 9.30
CA GLU A 116 -17.43 6.64 10.24
C GLU A 116 -18.62 6.15 11.08
N VAL A 117 -19.65 5.60 10.43
CA VAL A 117 -20.82 5.03 11.13
C VAL A 117 -20.43 3.85 12.02
N LEU A 118 -19.52 2.98 11.57
CA LEU A 118 -19.01 1.87 12.37
C LEU A 118 -18.29 2.37 13.64
N LEU A 119 -17.48 3.42 13.52
CA LEU A 119 -16.78 4.01 14.66
C LEU A 119 -17.75 4.65 15.65
N GLU A 120 -18.80 5.31 15.17
CA GLU A 120 -19.85 5.85 16.02
C GLU A 120 -20.63 4.75 16.77
N GLU A 121 -21.03 3.69 16.07
CA GLU A 121 -21.76 2.55 16.65
C GLU A 121 -20.92 1.82 17.70
N THR A 122 -19.64 1.59 17.41
CA THR A 122 -18.73 0.92 18.36
C THR A 122 -18.35 1.82 19.55
N ALA A 123 -18.42 3.14 19.41
CA ALA A 123 -18.29 4.06 20.53
C ALA A 123 -19.53 4.03 21.44
N GLN A 124 -20.74 3.97 20.86
CA GLN A 124 -22.00 3.90 21.60
C GLN A 124 -22.20 2.58 22.35
N GLN A 125 -21.62 1.48 21.86
CA GLN A 125 -21.69 0.17 22.54
C GLN A 125 -20.76 0.04 23.77
N ASN A 126 -19.86 1.01 24.00
CA ASN A 126 -18.91 1.01 25.12
C ASN A 126 -19.30 1.94 26.29
N ASP A 127 -20.43 2.66 26.21
CA ASP A 127 -21.04 3.49 27.27
C ASP A 127 -22.23 2.75 27.92
#